data_AF-A0A1B7SD53-F1
#
_entry.id   AF-A0A1B7SD53-F1
#
_cell.length_a   1.000
_cell.length_b   1.000
_cell.length_c   1.000
_cell.angle_alpha   90.00
_cell.angle_beta   90.00
_cell.angle_gamma   90.00
#
_symmetry.space_group_name_H-M   'P 1'
#
loop_
_entity.id
_entity.type
_entity.pdbx_description
1 polymer ?
#
loop_
_entity_poly.entity_id
_entity_poly.type
_entity_poly.pdbx_seq_one_letter_code
_entity_poly.pdbx_strand_id
1 'polypeptide(L)'
;MIIGLKNSTLQLANPLLWSFKRFFSVDSALLQEPSRAEMRKLSPSKLKELKLQHKPKAPQSAYQMFIKHKFATNTDKNTNPRDLLGRFASEWKSASEEVKAPFVKSHKEAADEYAKEFQAWKEKYTVRSPYMNFFMSVYPKRVVKDFNQNSSIVKQIAEEWKALTPEQKESYRSKD
;
A
#
# COMPACT_ATOMS: atom_id res chain seq x y z
N MET A 1 4.63 -27.98 -60.61
CA MET A 1 4.85 -26.54 -60.41
C MET A 1 3.87 -26.07 -59.34
N ILE A 2 4.39 -25.60 -58.19
CA ILE A 2 3.82 -24.59 -57.24
C ILE A 2 2.49 -24.97 -56.54
N ILE A 3 2.49 -25.55 -55.34
CA ILE A 3 2.57 -24.91 -54.00
C ILE A 3 1.68 -23.65 -53.84
N GLY A 4 0.46 -23.85 -53.33
CA GLY A 4 -0.41 -22.78 -52.84
C GLY A 4 -0.17 -22.51 -51.36
N LEU A 5 0.28 -21.29 -51.05
CA LEU A 5 0.28 -20.71 -49.71
C LEU A 5 -1.16 -20.56 -49.18
N LYS A 6 -1.43 -20.97 -47.93
CA LYS A 6 -2.31 -20.23 -47.02
C LYS A 6 -1.80 -20.29 -45.59
N ASN A 7 -1.51 -19.10 -45.07
CA ASN A 7 -1.14 -18.80 -43.70
C ASN A 7 -2.31 -19.06 -42.73
N SER A 8 -1.96 -19.64 -41.59
CA SER A 8 -2.29 -19.21 -40.23
C SER A 8 -3.62 -18.47 -40.01
N THR A 9 -4.53 -19.08 -39.24
CA THR A 9 -5.27 -18.38 -38.19
C THR A 9 -5.88 -19.39 -37.21
N LEU A 10 -5.41 -19.29 -35.97
CA LEU A 10 -5.90 -20.02 -34.80
C LEU A 10 -7.36 -19.64 -34.54
N GLN A 11 -8.24 -20.62 -34.65
CA GLN A 11 -9.52 -20.66 -33.96
C GLN A 11 -9.45 -21.91 -33.11
N LEU A 12 -9.52 -21.76 -31.79
CA LEU A 12 -10.36 -22.59 -30.94
C LEU A 12 -10.47 -21.87 -29.59
N ALA A 13 -11.65 -21.29 -29.41
CA ALA A 13 -12.13 -20.68 -28.19
C ALA A 13 -11.93 -21.61 -27.00
N ASN A 14 -11.49 -21.05 -25.87
CA ASN A 14 -11.30 -21.75 -24.60
C ASN A 14 -12.50 -21.45 -23.69
N PRO A 15 -13.43 -22.40 -23.46
CA PRO A 15 -14.60 -22.17 -22.63
C PRO A 15 -14.37 -22.78 -21.24
N LEU A 16 -13.60 -22.10 -20.38
CA LEU A 16 -13.63 -22.31 -18.93
C LEU A 16 -13.49 -20.96 -18.21
N LEU A 17 -14.32 -20.00 -18.63
CA LEU A 17 -14.63 -18.82 -17.84
C LEU A 17 -15.83 -19.15 -16.94
N TRP A 18 -15.55 -19.68 -15.76
CA TRP A 18 -16.34 -19.66 -14.52
C TRP A 18 -15.55 -20.50 -13.52
N SER A 19 -14.59 -19.96 -12.77
CA SER A 19 -14.87 -19.38 -11.46
C SER A 19 -13.58 -18.80 -10.86
N PHE A 20 -13.14 -17.62 -11.28
CA PHE A 20 -12.09 -16.85 -10.55
C PHE A 20 -12.35 -15.34 -10.58
N LYS A 21 -13.61 -14.94 -10.62
CA LYS A 21 -14.05 -13.54 -10.49
C LYS A 21 -14.24 -13.12 -9.03
N ARG A 22 -13.35 -13.56 -8.11
CA ARG A 22 -13.44 -13.23 -6.67
C ARG A 22 -12.19 -12.54 -6.08
N PHE A 23 -11.21 -12.12 -6.87
CA PHE A 23 -10.02 -11.50 -6.26
C PHE A 23 -9.49 -10.19 -6.86
N PHE A 24 -9.88 -9.81 -8.08
CA PHE A 24 -9.45 -8.54 -8.66
C PHE A 24 -10.53 -7.94 -9.55
N SER A 25 -11.62 -7.49 -8.92
CA SER A 25 -12.50 -6.45 -9.44
C SER A 25 -13.04 -5.76 -8.20
N VAL A 26 -12.51 -4.58 -7.89
CA VAL A 26 -13.10 -3.74 -6.86
C VAL A 26 -14.45 -3.33 -7.42
N ASP A 27 -15.53 -3.90 -6.87
CA ASP A 27 -16.87 -3.38 -7.12
C ASP A 27 -16.85 -1.91 -6.69
N SER A 28 -16.88 -1.03 -7.69
CA SER A 28 -16.94 0.44 -7.56
C SER A 28 -18.12 0.91 -6.68
N ALA A 29 -19.06 0.00 -6.36
CA ALA A 29 -20.24 0.22 -5.53
C ALA A 29 -20.01 0.17 -4.00
N LEU A 30 -18.82 -0.17 -3.50
CA LEU A 30 -18.52 -0.28 -2.05
C LEU A 30 -17.85 0.96 -1.42
N LEU A 31 -17.77 2.08 -2.13
CA LEU A 31 -16.96 3.24 -1.73
C LEU A 31 -17.76 4.42 -1.12
N GLN A 32 -18.93 4.17 -0.50
CA GLN A 32 -19.47 5.17 0.42
C GLN A 32 -18.69 5.10 1.73
N GLU A 33 -17.71 5.99 1.85
CA GLU A 33 -16.96 6.21 3.08
C GLU A 33 -17.93 6.52 4.22
N PRO A 34 -17.88 5.77 5.34
CA PRO A 34 -18.74 6.04 6.47
C PRO A 34 -18.47 7.44 7.01
N SER A 35 -19.54 8.15 7.35
CA SER A 35 -19.45 9.49 7.92
C SER A 35 -18.59 9.49 9.19
N ARG A 36 -18.05 10.67 9.54
CA ARG A 36 -17.24 10.82 10.77
C ARG A 36 -17.98 10.40 12.04
N ALA A 37 -19.32 10.50 12.05
CA ALA A 37 -20.16 10.04 13.14
C ALA A 37 -20.26 8.50 13.20
N GLU A 38 -20.36 7.84 12.05
CA GLU A 38 -20.36 6.38 11.96
C GLU A 38 -19.00 5.80 12.32
N MET A 39 -17.91 6.41 11.87
CA MET A 39 -16.55 6.00 12.25
C MET A 39 -16.32 6.01 13.78
N ARG A 40 -16.99 6.88 14.53
CA ARG A 40 -16.90 6.92 16.02
C ARG A 40 -17.62 5.75 16.69
N LYS A 41 -18.59 5.13 16.04
CA LYS A 41 -19.36 3.99 16.56
C LYS A 41 -18.68 2.65 16.26
N LEU A 42 -17.68 2.63 15.38
CA LEU A 42 -16.96 1.43 15.00
C LEU A 42 -15.96 1.00 16.09
N SER A 43 -15.78 -0.32 16.24
CA SER A 43 -14.73 -0.86 17.09
C SER A 43 -13.33 -0.50 16.55
N PRO A 44 -12.29 -0.43 17.40
CA PRO A 44 -10.93 -0.13 16.97
C PRO A 44 -10.43 -1.05 15.84
N SER A 45 -10.78 -2.34 15.90
CA SER A 45 -10.43 -3.33 14.86
C SER A 45 -11.09 -3.00 13.52
N LYS A 46 -12.37 -2.60 13.53
CA LYS A 46 -13.11 -2.26 12.31
C LYS A 46 -12.61 -0.95 11.71
N LEU A 47 -12.32 0.04 12.55
CA LEU A 47 -11.72 1.30 12.13
C LEU A 47 -10.32 1.09 11.51
N LYS A 48 -9.51 0.18 12.09
CA LYS A 48 -8.20 -0.19 11.53
C LYS A 48 -8.34 -0.87 10.17
N GLU A 49 -9.30 -1.78 10.03
CA GLU A 49 -9.59 -2.47 8.77
C GLU A 49 -9.99 -1.50 7.66
N LEU A 50 -10.95 -0.59 7.92
CA LEU A 50 -11.34 0.46 6.97
C LEU A 50 -10.15 1.33 6.55
N LYS A 51 -9.36 1.82 7.51
CA LYS A 51 -8.16 2.62 7.20
C LYS A 51 -7.13 1.84 6.36
N LEU A 52 -7.05 0.53 6.55
CA LEU A 52 -6.12 -0.33 5.82
C LEU A 52 -6.63 -0.67 4.41
N GLN A 53 -7.94 -0.76 4.21
CA GLN A 53 -8.55 -1.00 2.90
C GLN A 53 -8.23 0.12 1.90
N HIS A 54 -8.19 1.37 2.36
CA HIS A 54 -7.89 2.51 1.49
C HIS A 54 -6.40 2.80 1.36
N LYS A 55 -5.52 2.11 2.11
CA LYS A 55 -4.08 2.34 2.06
C LYS A 55 -3.51 1.81 0.74
N PRO A 56 -2.83 2.64 -0.08
CA PRO A 56 -2.13 2.16 -1.27
C PRO A 56 -1.17 1.04 -0.89
N LYS A 57 -1.19 -0.03 -1.67
CA LYS A 57 -0.30 -1.18 -1.49
C LYS A 57 1.05 -0.87 -2.12
N ALA A 58 2.13 -1.24 -1.44
CA ALA A 58 3.47 -1.04 -1.98
C ALA A 58 3.65 -1.77 -3.33
N PRO A 59 4.40 -1.19 -4.28
CA PRO A 59 4.65 -1.81 -5.58
C PRO A 59 5.43 -3.12 -5.40
N GLN A 60 5.22 -4.05 -6.34
CA GLN A 60 6.00 -5.29 -6.36
C GLN A 60 7.45 -4.99 -6.77
N SER A 61 8.42 -5.56 -6.07
CA SER A 61 9.82 -5.46 -6.46
C SER A 61 10.07 -6.09 -7.84
N ALA A 62 11.13 -5.64 -8.52
CA ALA A 62 11.54 -6.21 -9.82
C ALA A 62 11.72 -7.74 -9.76
N TYR A 63 12.30 -8.26 -8.66
CA TYR A 63 12.42 -9.70 -8.43
C TYR A 63 11.06 -10.40 -8.32
N GLN A 64 10.11 -9.84 -7.57
CA GLN A 64 8.76 -10.41 -7.46
C GLN A 64 8.04 -10.42 -8.81
N MET A 65 8.20 -9.38 -9.62
CA MET A 65 7.65 -9.35 -10.98
C MET A 65 8.29 -10.43 -11.87
N PHE A 66 9.61 -10.63 -11.78
CA PHE A 66 10.32 -11.69 -12.49
C PHE A 66 9.83 -13.09 -12.05
N ILE A 67 9.75 -13.35 -10.74
CA ILE A 67 9.24 -14.61 -10.20
C ILE A 67 7.81 -14.86 -10.68
N LYS A 68 6.93 -13.85 -10.63
CA LYS A 68 5.56 -13.95 -11.13
C LYS A 68 5.52 -14.29 -12.62
N HIS A 69 6.34 -13.63 -13.43
CA HIS A 69 6.48 -13.92 -14.85
C HIS A 69 6.93 -15.38 -15.07
N LYS A 70 7.97 -15.82 -14.35
CA LYS A 70 8.48 -17.20 -14.44
C LYS A 70 7.45 -18.24 -14.06
N PHE A 71 6.73 -18.06 -12.95
CA PHE A 71 5.64 -18.96 -12.57
C PHE A 71 4.50 -18.97 -13.60
N ALA A 72 4.19 -17.84 -14.23
CA ALA A 72 3.16 -17.78 -15.27
C ALA A 72 3.59 -18.48 -16.57
N THR A 73 4.87 -18.40 -16.94
CA THR A 73 5.42 -19.07 -18.13
C THR A 73 5.80 -20.53 -17.89
N ASN A 74 5.88 -20.96 -16.63
CA ASN A 74 6.30 -22.31 -16.30
C ASN A 74 5.20 -23.32 -16.61
N THR A 75 5.48 -24.25 -17.51
CA THR A 75 4.56 -25.34 -17.89
C THR A 75 4.62 -26.53 -16.94
N ASP A 76 5.67 -26.63 -16.12
CA ASP A 76 5.89 -27.73 -15.19
C ASP A 76 5.01 -27.60 -13.95
N LYS A 77 3.81 -28.18 -14.01
CA LYS A 77 2.86 -28.21 -12.88
C LYS A 77 3.16 -29.27 -11.82
N ASN A 78 4.02 -30.24 -12.14
CA ASN A 78 4.29 -31.39 -11.28
C ASN A 78 5.43 -31.16 -10.27
N THR A 79 6.17 -30.06 -10.42
CA THR A 79 7.26 -29.70 -9.50
C THR A 79 6.72 -28.89 -8.33
N ASN A 80 7.23 -29.13 -7.12
CA ASN A 80 6.87 -28.34 -5.95
C ASN A 80 7.19 -26.85 -6.18
N PRO A 81 6.22 -25.92 -5.99
CA PRO A 81 6.45 -24.49 -6.15
C PRO A 81 7.63 -23.94 -5.32
N ARG A 82 7.94 -24.57 -4.18
CA ARG A 82 9.10 -24.20 -3.35
C ARG A 82 10.42 -24.44 -4.08
N ASP A 83 10.55 -25.56 -4.78
CA ASP A 83 11.75 -25.92 -5.51
C ASP A 83 11.91 -25.06 -6.77
N LEU A 84 10.79 -24.76 -7.45
CA LEU A 84 10.75 -23.81 -8.56
C LEU A 84 11.20 -22.41 -8.13
N LEU A 85 10.75 -21.93 -6.96
CA LEU A 85 11.18 -20.65 -6.43
C LEU A 85 12.70 -20.62 -6.19
N GLY A 86 13.29 -21.69 -5.65
CA GLY A 86 14.74 -21.80 -5.46
C GLY A 86 15.52 -21.74 -6.77
N ARG A 87 15.00 -22.38 -7.83
CA ARG A 87 15.58 -22.32 -9.18
C ARG A 87 15.50 -20.91 -9.77
N PHE A 88 14.33 -20.29 -9.75
CA PHE A 88 14.14 -18.93 -10.27
C PHE A 88 14.94 -17.89 -9.47
N ALA A 89 15.10 -18.08 -8.16
CA ALA A 89 15.96 -17.23 -7.33
C ALA A 89 17.44 -17.30 -7.78
N SER A 90 17.91 -18.51 -8.10
CA SER A 90 19.27 -18.72 -8.61
C SER A 90 19.43 -18.13 -10.01
N GLU A 91 18.42 -18.31 -10.87
CA GLU A 91 18.38 -17.71 -12.21
C GLU A 91 18.43 -16.18 -12.15
N TRP A 92 17.66 -15.56 -11.25
CA TRP A 92 17.70 -14.10 -11.07
C TRP A 92 19.06 -13.59 -10.62
N LYS A 93 19.75 -14.32 -9.73
CA LYS A 93 21.11 -13.94 -9.30
C LYS A 93 22.10 -13.96 -10.46
N SER A 94 22.03 -15.01 -11.29
CA SER A 94 22.92 -15.20 -12.43
C SER A 94 22.51 -14.45 -13.71
N ALA A 95 21.29 -13.88 -13.75
CA ALA A 95 20.80 -13.15 -14.91
C ALA A 95 21.57 -11.83 -15.14
N SER A 96 21.80 -11.51 -16.42
CA SER A 96 22.41 -10.26 -16.86
C SER A 96 21.52 -9.05 -16.55
N GLU A 97 22.12 -7.87 -16.51
CA GLU A 97 21.40 -6.63 -16.27
C GLU A 97 20.32 -6.36 -17.33
N GLU A 98 20.52 -6.82 -18.56
CA GLU A 98 19.55 -6.70 -19.66
C GLU A 98 18.24 -7.44 -19.38
N VAL A 99 18.32 -8.63 -18.78
CA VAL A 99 17.14 -9.42 -18.39
C VAL A 99 16.43 -8.77 -17.20
N LYS A 100 17.18 -8.12 -16.31
CA LYS A 100 16.65 -7.40 -15.15
C LYS A 100 16.05 -6.05 -15.51
N ALA A 101 16.59 -5.38 -16.53
CA ALA A 101 16.23 -4.04 -16.97
C ALA A 101 14.72 -3.81 -17.15
N PRO A 102 13.95 -4.67 -17.86
CA PRO A 102 12.51 -4.46 -18.02
C PRO A 102 11.78 -4.48 -16.67
N PHE A 103 12.11 -5.42 -15.78
CA PHE A 103 11.47 -5.53 -14.46
C PHE A 103 11.86 -4.38 -13.53
N VAL A 104 13.11 -3.91 -13.61
CA VAL A 104 13.57 -2.74 -12.85
C VAL A 104 12.87 -1.48 -13.33
N LYS A 105 12.70 -1.31 -14.65
CA LYS A 105 11.96 -0.18 -15.23
C LYS A 105 10.50 -0.18 -14.77
N SER A 106 9.80 -1.30 -14.91
CA SER A 106 8.40 -1.43 -14.46
C SER A 106 8.24 -1.23 -12.95
N HIS A 107 9.20 -1.66 -12.14
CA HIS A 107 9.20 -1.37 -10.70
C HIS A 107 9.36 0.13 -10.41
N LYS A 108 10.25 0.83 -11.12
CA LYS A 108 10.43 2.29 -10.95
C LYS A 108 9.15 3.05 -11.29
N GLU A 109 8.53 2.74 -12.42
CA GLU A 109 7.26 3.36 -12.83
C GLU A 109 6.17 3.14 -11.78
N ALA A 110 5.99 1.91 -11.30
CA ALA A 110 5.03 1.59 -10.25
C ALA A 110 5.38 2.25 -8.90
N ALA A 111 6.66 2.45 -8.60
CA ALA A 111 7.11 3.13 -7.38
C ALA A 111 6.80 4.62 -7.42
N ASP A 112 6.96 5.27 -8.56
CA ASP A 112 6.64 6.69 -8.76
C ASP A 112 5.12 6.93 -8.67
N GLU A 113 4.31 6.03 -9.25
CA GLU A 113 2.85 6.06 -9.11
C GLU A 113 2.42 5.85 -7.65
N TYR A 114 3.00 4.83 -6.99
CA TYR A 114 2.74 4.57 -5.58
C TYR A 114 3.09 5.76 -4.68
N ALA A 115 4.20 6.44 -4.93
CA ALA A 115 4.60 7.60 -4.13
C ALA A 115 3.54 8.71 -4.18
N LYS A 116 2.95 8.97 -5.36
CA LYS A 116 1.88 9.95 -5.55
C LYS A 116 0.60 9.53 -4.84
N GLU A 117 0.16 8.29 -5.04
CA GLU A 117 -1.04 7.75 -4.38
C GLU A 117 -0.89 7.71 -2.86
N PHE A 118 0.28 7.32 -2.38
CA PHE A 118 0.60 7.24 -0.97
C PHE A 118 0.63 8.61 -0.31
N GLN A 119 1.17 9.63 -0.99
CA GLN A 119 1.14 11.00 -0.51
C GLN A 119 -0.30 11.54 -0.42
N ALA A 120 -1.11 11.34 -1.45
CA ALA A 120 -2.53 11.72 -1.43
C ALA A 120 -3.31 10.99 -0.32
N TRP A 121 -3.04 9.71 -0.10
CA TRP A 121 -3.62 8.94 1.01
C TRP A 121 -3.16 9.48 2.37
N LYS A 122 -1.86 9.81 2.50
CA LYS A 122 -1.30 10.38 3.72
C LYS A 122 -1.99 11.70 4.04
N GLU A 123 -2.13 12.60 3.07
CA GLU A 123 -2.85 13.87 3.25
C GLU A 123 -4.31 13.66 3.64
N LYS A 124 -5.02 12.68 3.05
CA LYS A 124 -6.43 12.42 3.37
C LYS A 124 -6.63 11.80 4.76
N TYR A 125 -5.79 10.84 5.16
CA TYR A 125 -6.04 10.00 6.34
C TYR A 125 -5.10 10.25 7.52
N THR A 126 -4.02 11.01 7.35
CA THR A 126 -3.05 11.29 8.42
C THR A 126 -3.05 12.72 8.93
N VAL A 127 -4.01 13.58 8.52
CA VAL A 127 -4.17 14.93 9.09
C VAL A 127 -4.26 14.81 10.61
N ARG A 128 -3.14 15.13 11.27
CA ARG A 128 -3.04 15.10 12.71
C ARG A 128 -3.90 16.25 13.24
N SER A 129 -4.67 15.99 14.30
CA SER A 129 -5.47 17.06 14.94
C SER A 129 -4.55 18.23 15.33
N PRO A 130 -4.99 19.50 15.24
CA PRO A 130 -4.22 20.64 15.72
C PRO A 130 -3.71 20.46 17.16
N TYR A 131 -4.52 19.85 18.02
CA TYR A 131 -4.11 19.46 19.37
C TYR A 131 -2.93 18.49 19.38
N MET A 132 -2.97 17.47 18.51
CA MET A 132 -1.93 16.46 18.44
C MET A 132 -0.64 17.04 17.84
N ASN A 133 -0.71 18.02 16.93
CA ASN A 133 0.47 18.75 16.44
C ASN A 133 1.09 19.61 17.56
N PHE A 134 0.27 20.34 18.32
CA PHE A 134 0.72 21.07 19.51
C PHE A 134 1.37 20.11 20.53
N PHE A 135 0.68 19.02 20.88
CA PHE A 135 1.19 18.00 21.79
C PHE A 135 2.53 17.45 21.34
N MET A 136 2.69 17.07 20.07
CA MET A 136 3.97 16.54 19.54
C MET A 136 5.09 17.58 19.53
N SER A 137 4.79 18.88 19.47
CA SER A 137 5.79 19.94 19.53
C SER A 137 6.28 20.24 20.97
N VAL A 138 5.42 19.97 21.96
CA VAL A 138 5.66 20.30 23.37
C VAL A 138 6.13 19.08 24.16
N TYR A 139 5.54 17.91 23.91
CA TYR A 139 5.78 16.69 24.68
C TYR A 139 7.26 16.26 24.69
N PRO A 140 7.98 16.15 23.56
CA PRO A 140 9.39 15.73 23.57
C PRO A 140 10.30 16.67 24.37
N LYS A 141 9.93 17.95 24.49
CA LYS A 141 10.68 18.95 25.27
C LYS A 141 10.48 18.81 26.78
N ARG A 142 9.46 18.06 27.19
CA ARG A 142 9.01 17.92 28.59
C ARG A 142 9.14 16.52 29.14
N VAL A 143 9.41 15.53 28.30
CA VAL A 143 9.67 14.17 28.77
C VAL A 143 10.93 14.20 29.64
N VAL A 144 10.71 14.09 30.95
CA VAL A 144 11.74 13.81 31.94
C VAL A 144 12.09 12.32 31.83
N LYS A 145 13.34 11.95 32.14
CA LYS A 145 13.78 10.54 32.10
C LYS A 145 13.00 9.62 33.06
N ASP A 146 12.26 10.18 34.02
CA ASP A 146 11.40 9.44 34.94
C ASP A 146 9.99 9.19 34.38
N PHE A 147 9.69 7.91 34.12
CA PHE A 147 8.40 7.45 33.61
C PHE A 147 7.18 7.86 34.47
N ASN A 148 7.38 8.09 35.77
CA ASN A 148 6.31 8.40 36.73
C ASN A 148 5.70 9.80 36.52
N GLN A 149 6.40 10.74 35.88
CA GLN A 149 5.92 12.11 35.67
C GLN A 149 5.16 12.31 34.34
N ASN A 150 5.13 11.30 33.47
CA ASN A 150 4.49 11.41 32.15
C ASN A 150 3.00 11.75 32.24
N SER A 151 2.29 11.23 33.25
CA SER A 151 0.86 11.52 33.47
C SER A 151 0.59 12.98 33.83
N SER A 152 1.41 13.59 34.69
CA SER A 152 1.27 15.02 35.04
C SER A 152 1.64 15.93 33.89
N ILE A 153 2.67 15.58 33.10
CA ILE A 153 3.08 16.34 31.91
C ILE A 153 1.95 16.38 30.87
N VAL A 154 1.31 15.24 30.61
CA VAL A 154 0.19 15.18 29.65
C VAL A 154 -1.00 16.04 30.12
N LYS A 155 -1.30 16.06 31.42
CA LYS A 155 -2.36 16.93 31.99
C LYS A 155 -2.05 18.41 31.81
N GLN A 156 -0.82 18.82 32.11
CA GLN A 156 -0.37 20.22 31.92
C GLN A 156 -0.47 20.63 30.45
N ILE A 157 -0.03 19.79 29.51
CA ILE A 157 -0.14 20.08 28.07
C ILE A 157 -1.62 20.22 27.64
N ALA A 158 -2.53 19.44 28.22
CA ALA A 158 -3.96 19.56 27.92
C ALA A 158 -4.56 20.87 28.45
N GLU A 159 -4.12 21.36 29.62
CA GLU A 159 -4.52 22.65 30.18
C GLU A 159 -4.01 23.81 29.35
N GLU A 160 -2.74 23.76 28.91
CA GLU A 160 -2.16 24.75 28.01
C GLU A 160 -2.91 24.82 26.68
N TRP A 161 -3.27 23.66 26.10
CA TRP A 161 -4.08 23.65 24.89
C TRP A 161 -5.43 24.34 25.09
N LYS A 162 -6.09 24.15 26.25
CA LYS A 162 -7.35 24.82 26.55
C LYS A 162 -7.17 26.34 26.61
N ALA A 163 -6.08 26.80 27.21
CA ALA A 163 -5.76 28.21 27.38
C ALA A 163 -5.39 28.96 26.08
N LEU A 164 -4.97 28.24 25.03
CA LEU A 164 -4.64 28.86 23.73
C LEU A 164 -5.85 29.51 23.06
N THR A 165 -5.63 30.64 22.39
CA THR A 165 -6.66 31.32 21.57
C THR A 165 -7.02 30.51 20.32
N PRO A 166 -8.20 30.73 19.71
CA PRO A 166 -8.57 30.07 18.45
C PRO A 166 -7.54 30.29 17.34
N GLU A 167 -6.96 31.48 17.24
CA GLU A 167 -5.93 31.84 16.25
C GLU A 167 -4.64 31.05 16.47
N GLN A 168 -4.19 30.92 17.73
CA GLN A 168 -3.03 30.11 18.08
C GLN A 168 -3.27 28.64 17.77
N LYS A 169 -4.48 28.11 18.05
CA LYS A 169 -4.87 26.73 17.73
C LYS A 169 -4.87 26.47 16.23
N GLU A 170 -5.29 27.44 15.42
CA GLU A 170 -5.32 27.32 13.96
C GLU A 170 -3.90 27.23 13.36
N SER A 171 -2.90 27.87 13.98
CA SER A 171 -1.49 27.74 13.58
C SER A 171 -0.94 26.30 13.63
N TYR A 172 -1.62 25.39 14.34
CA TYR A 172 -1.25 23.98 14.43
C TYR A 172 -2.01 23.08 13.44
N ARG A 173 -2.86 23.63 12.56
CA ARG A 173 -3.59 22.84 11.56
C ARG A 173 -2.69 22.28 10.45
N SER A 174 -1.57 22.95 10.14
CA SER A 174 -0.74 22.64 8.95
C SER A 174 0.73 22.37 9.27
N LYS A 175 1.09 22.10 10.53
CA LYS A 175 2.47 21.72 10.87
C LYS A 175 2.68 20.23 10.62
N ASP A 176 3.32 19.93 9.50
CA ASP A 176 3.90 18.61 9.18
C ASP A 176 5.03 18.23 10.13
#